data_AF-A0A7C6PH33-F1
#
_entry.id   AF-A0A7C6PH33-F1
#
_cell.length_a   1.000
_cell.length_b   1.000
_cell.length_c   1.000
_cell.angle_alpha   90.00
_cell.angle_beta   90.00
_cell.angle_gamma   90.00
#
_symmetry.space_group_name_H-M   'P 1'
#
loop_
_entity.id
_entity.type
_entity.pdbx_description
1 polymer ?
#
loop_
_entity_poly.entity_id
_entity_poly.type
_entity_poly.pdbx_seq_one_letter_code
_entity_poly.pdbx_strand_id
1 'polypeptide(L)'
;MHTETRTFLPLCRRFCTVVVCLAATACSSTAPQAPAASPAALPTAPAAPPDAASQSVVPAVVLPAATRHALIAALAYRQGLQGMSASEIARERSQLAATTGNPENQMRLALLYAQTRTSTGDPAKALSLAETLLKSNDPAAVALQPLAALLVEQLTERVRLEGVQERLQTQGKENQRKIHDLQEKLERLANIERSLPARSTPTGKLP
;
A
#
# COMPACT_ATOMS: atom_id res chain seq x y z
N MET A 1 -51.37 26.12 14.68
CA MET A 1 -51.26 25.35 15.94
C MET A 1 -50.07 24.43 15.78
N HIS A 2 -49.01 24.74 16.52
CA HIS A 2 -47.64 24.23 16.37
C HIS A 2 -47.51 22.79 16.85
N THR A 3 -46.74 21.97 16.11
CA THR A 3 -46.15 20.74 16.66
C THR A 3 -44.69 20.63 16.22
N GLU A 4 -43.85 20.60 17.25
CA GLU A 4 -42.41 20.40 17.30
C GLU A 4 -41.83 19.41 16.27
N THR A 5 -40.78 19.82 15.56
CA THR A 5 -39.70 18.91 15.16
C THR A 5 -38.40 19.44 15.72
N ARG A 6 -37.93 18.73 16.75
CA ARG A 6 -36.75 19.02 17.55
C ARG A 6 -35.48 18.97 16.71
N THR A 7 -34.74 20.06 16.84
CA THR A 7 -33.33 20.27 16.57
C THR A 7 -32.45 19.21 17.25
N PHE A 8 -31.74 18.42 16.45
CA PHE A 8 -30.55 17.68 16.87
C PHE A 8 -29.53 17.77 15.73
N LEU A 9 -28.25 17.83 16.11
CA LEU A 9 -27.05 18.13 15.31
C LEU A 9 -26.74 19.62 15.17
N PRO A 10 -25.84 20.11 16.03
CA PRO A 10 -24.52 20.41 15.50
C PRO A 10 -23.38 20.07 16.49
N LEU A 11 -23.16 18.78 16.77
CA LEU A 11 -22.03 18.33 17.60
C LEU A 11 -20.97 17.50 16.85
N CYS A 12 -21.31 16.87 15.72
CA CYS A 12 -20.34 16.09 14.93
C CYS A 12 -19.38 16.93 14.07
N ARG A 13 -19.64 18.23 13.87
CA ARG A 13 -18.84 19.08 12.97
C ARG A 13 -17.73 19.86 13.66
N ARG A 14 -17.70 19.89 15.01
CA ARG A 14 -16.67 20.61 15.78
C ARG A 14 -15.43 19.78 16.14
N PHE A 15 -15.47 18.47 15.97
CA PHE A 15 -14.32 17.60 16.25
C PHE A 15 -13.36 17.44 15.05
N CYS A 16 -13.76 17.87 13.86
CA CYS A 16 -12.99 17.67 12.62
C CYS A 16 -12.05 18.85 12.28
N THR A 17 -12.10 19.97 13.01
CA THR A 17 -11.41 21.22 12.65
C THR A 17 -10.29 21.66 13.60
N VAL A 18 -9.79 20.81 14.50
CA VAL A 18 -8.69 21.19 15.42
C VAL A 18 -7.40 20.37 15.25
N VAL A 19 -7.39 19.31 14.44
CA VAL A 19 -6.18 18.47 14.23
C VAL A 19 -5.43 18.79 12.92
N VAL A 20 -5.89 19.76 12.11
CA VAL A 20 -5.29 20.10 10.80
C VAL A 20 -4.32 21.30 10.86
N CYS A 21 -4.00 21.85 12.03
CA CYS A 21 -3.27 23.13 12.11
C CYS A 21 -1.80 23.09 12.61
N LEU A 22 -1.13 21.95 12.81
CA LEU A 22 0.23 21.99 13.38
C LEU A 22 1.20 20.95 12.79
N ALA A 23 1.67 21.14 11.54
CA ALA A 23 3.00 20.66 11.06
C ALA A 23 3.24 20.97 9.56
N ALA A 24 3.10 22.23 9.13
CA ALA A 24 3.62 22.67 7.83
C ALA A 24 4.46 23.94 8.00
N THR A 25 5.40 23.89 8.95
CA THR A 25 6.38 24.93 9.19
C THR A 25 7.55 24.74 8.23
N ALA A 26 7.56 25.57 7.18
CA ALA A 26 8.72 26.17 6.53
C ALA A 26 10.03 25.35 6.40
N CYS A 27 10.29 24.82 5.21
CA CYS A 27 11.63 24.82 4.62
C CYS A 27 11.57 25.51 3.26
N SER A 28 11.56 26.84 3.30
CA SER A 28 11.83 27.70 2.15
C SER A 28 13.32 27.60 1.84
N SER A 29 13.71 26.82 0.83
CA SER A 29 15.09 26.86 0.31
C SER A 29 15.23 28.07 -0.63
N THR A 30 15.66 29.17 -0.04
CA THR A 30 16.06 30.40 -0.74
C THR A 30 17.31 30.10 -1.58
N ALA A 31 17.18 30.08 -2.90
CA ALA A 31 18.31 30.07 -3.82
C ALA A 31 18.87 31.50 -3.95
N PRO A 32 20.18 31.73 -3.79
CA PRO A 32 20.75 33.07 -3.97
C PRO A 32 20.95 33.37 -5.46
N GLN A 33 20.42 34.51 -5.88
CA GLN A 33 20.60 35.11 -7.20
C GLN A 33 21.57 36.28 -7.10
N ALA A 34 22.64 36.28 -7.91
CA ALA A 34 23.42 37.46 -8.29
C ALA A 34 24.39 37.08 -9.45
N PRO A 35 24.93 38.03 -10.24
CA PRO A 35 24.22 38.86 -11.22
C PRO A 35 24.84 38.74 -12.63
N ALA A 36 24.15 39.31 -13.62
CA ALA A 36 24.56 39.33 -15.02
C ALA A 36 25.78 40.24 -15.29
N ALA A 37 26.73 39.75 -16.09
CA ALA A 37 27.59 40.55 -16.94
C ALA A 37 28.03 39.71 -18.17
N SER A 38 27.84 40.28 -19.35
CA SER A 38 28.25 39.78 -20.68
C SER A 38 29.11 40.90 -21.32
N PRO A 39 29.78 40.76 -22.49
CA PRO A 39 30.21 39.58 -23.25
C PRO A 39 31.69 39.69 -23.71
N ALA A 40 32.37 38.59 -24.11
CA ALA A 40 33.45 38.67 -25.10
C ALA A 40 33.87 37.30 -25.66
N ALA A 41 33.95 37.27 -27.00
CA ALA A 41 34.79 36.42 -27.85
C ALA A 41 34.44 34.92 -28.00
N LEU A 42 33.78 34.63 -29.14
CA LEU A 42 33.84 33.36 -29.85
C LEU A 42 35.30 33.00 -30.19
N PRO A 43 35.65 31.71 -30.19
CA PRO A 43 36.00 31.13 -31.49
C PRO A 43 35.20 29.87 -31.82
N THR A 44 34.78 29.83 -33.07
CA THR A 44 34.17 28.72 -33.80
C THR A 44 35.06 27.48 -33.79
N ALA A 45 34.51 26.33 -33.40
CA ALA A 45 35.06 25.01 -33.70
C ALA A 45 33.91 23.99 -33.83
N PRO A 46 34.08 22.94 -34.66
CA PRO A 46 33.07 22.43 -35.57
C PRO A 46 32.06 21.47 -34.95
N ALA A 47 30.90 21.38 -35.61
CA ALA A 47 29.79 20.48 -35.30
C ALA A 47 30.24 19.03 -35.07
N ALA A 48 29.99 18.52 -33.88
CA ALA A 48 29.99 17.09 -33.60
C ALA A 48 28.66 16.47 -34.06
N PRO A 49 28.67 15.24 -34.62
CA PRO A 49 27.50 14.59 -35.22
C PRO A 49 26.44 14.18 -34.16
N PRO A 50 25.19 13.91 -34.59
CA PRO A 50 24.05 13.72 -33.70
C PRO A 50 24.06 12.37 -33.00
N ASP A 51 23.53 12.38 -31.77
CA ASP A 51 22.84 11.29 -31.08
C ASP A 51 23.42 9.90 -31.26
N ALA A 52 24.38 9.57 -30.39
CA ALA A 52 24.55 8.20 -29.95
C ALA A 52 23.30 7.79 -29.16
N ALA A 53 22.25 7.40 -29.88
CA ALA A 53 21.15 6.65 -29.33
C ALA A 53 21.75 5.40 -28.68
N SER A 54 21.80 5.38 -27.35
CA SER A 54 22.07 4.18 -26.57
C SER A 54 20.91 3.22 -26.82
N GLN A 55 21.01 2.45 -27.91
CA GLN A 55 20.13 1.33 -28.18
C GLN A 55 20.46 0.28 -27.12
N SER A 56 19.61 0.18 -26.11
CA SER A 56 19.60 -0.94 -25.19
C SER A 56 19.41 -2.21 -26.02
N VAL A 57 20.49 -2.98 -26.20
CA VAL A 57 20.47 -4.28 -26.87
C VAL A 57 19.81 -5.27 -25.92
N VAL A 58 18.49 -5.16 -25.77
CA VAL A 58 17.70 -6.27 -25.25
C VAL A 58 17.57 -7.24 -26.42
N PRO A 59 17.99 -8.51 -26.29
CA PRO A 59 17.78 -9.48 -27.35
C PRO A 59 16.29 -9.54 -27.66
N ALA A 60 15.93 -9.27 -28.92
CA ALA A 60 14.55 -9.34 -29.36
C ALA A 60 14.11 -10.80 -29.37
N VAL A 61 13.55 -11.27 -28.24
CA VAL A 61 12.90 -12.58 -28.19
C VAL A 61 11.67 -12.47 -29.09
N VAL A 62 11.69 -13.18 -30.22
CA VAL A 62 10.54 -13.28 -31.12
C VAL A 62 9.56 -14.29 -30.51
N LEU A 63 8.64 -13.81 -29.68
CA LEU A 63 7.56 -14.64 -29.18
C LEU A 63 6.55 -14.94 -30.30
N PRO A 64 5.99 -16.17 -30.36
CA PRO A 64 4.88 -16.49 -31.25
C PRO A 64 3.73 -15.50 -31.10
N ALA A 65 3.03 -15.20 -32.20
CA ALA A 65 1.94 -14.23 -32.18
C ALA A 65 0.87 -14.61 -31.13
N ALA A 66 0.44 -15.87 -31.07
CA ALA A 66 -0.55 -16.33 -30.09
C ALA A 66 -0.11 -16.05 -28.64
N THR A 67 1.14 -16.36 -28.30
CA THR A 67 1.73 -16.07 -26.99
C THR A 67 1.73 -14.58 -26.67
N ARG A 68 2.10 -13.74 -27.64
CA ARG A 68 2.08 -12.28 -27.48
C ARG A 68 0.66 -11.77 -27.19
N HIS A 69 -0.34 -12.26 -27.92
CA HIS A 69 -1.73 -11.86 -27.71
C HIS A 69 -2.25 -12.28 -26.33
N ALA A 70 -1.97 -13.52 -25.89
CA ALA A 70 -2.39 -14.00 -24.57
C ALA A 70 -1.79 -13.16 -23.43
N LEU A 71 -0.50 -12.81 -23.53
CA LEU A 71 0.17 -11.94 -22.56
C LEU A 71 -0.38 -10.51 -22.57
N ILE A 72 -0.58 -9.91 -23.75
CA ILE A 72 -1.18 -8.57 -23.86
C ILE A 72 -2.59 -8.57 -23.26
N ALA A 73 -3.40 -9.58 -23.56
CA ALA A 73 -4.76 -9.69 -23.03
C ALA A 73 -4.75 -9.80 -21.49
N ALA A 74 -3.86 -10.61 -20.90
CA ALA A 74 -3.72 -10.73 -19.45
C ALA A 74 -3.28 -9.41 -18.79
N LEU A 75 -2.33 -8.69 -19.40
CA LEU A 75 -1.87 -7.40 -18.88
C LEU A 75 -2.94 -6.31 -19.02
N ALA A 76 -3.64 -6.24 -20.15
CA ALA A 76 -4.76 -5.33 -20.37
C ALA A 76 -5.88 -5.61 -19.36
N TYR A 77 -6.19 -6.88 -19.10
CA TYR A 77 -7.14 -7.29 -18.07
C TYR A 77 -6.76 -6.75 -16.69
N ARG A 78 -5.49 -6.92 -16.27
CA ARG A 78 -4.98 -6.37 -15.00
C ARG A 78 -5.10 -4.85 -14.92
N GLN A 79 -4.89 -4.14 -16.03
CA GLN A 79 -5.06 -2.69 -16.07
C GLN A 79 -6.54 -2.30 -15.90
N GLY A 80 -7.45 -3.00 -16.60
CA GLY A 80 -8.90 -2.77 -16.51
C GLY A 80 -9.46 -2.99 -15.10
N LEU A 81 -8.92 -3.97 -14.36
CA LEU A 81 -9.31 -4.23 -12.96
C LEU A 81 -9.17 -3.01 -12.03
N GLN A 82 -8.30 -2.04 -12.33
CA GLN A 82 -8.12 -0.85 -11.48
C GLN A 82 -9.33 0.11 -11.55
N GLY A 83 -10.13 0.05 -12.61
CA GLY A 83 -11.30 0.91 -12.80
C GLY A 83 -12.63 0.29 -12.35
N MET A 84 -12.63 -1.00 -11.98
CA MET A 84 -13.87 -1.71 -11.63
C MET A 84 -14.29 -1.47 -10.19
N SER A 85 -15.60 -1.39 -9.98
CA SER A 85 -16.19 -1.39 -8.64
C SER A 85 -16.11 -2.76 -7.98
N ALA A 86 -16.22 -2.80 -6.64
CA ALA A 86 -16.25 -4.05 -5.89
C ALA A 86 -17.37 -5.02 -6.34
N SER A 87 -18.51 -4.48 -6.79
CA SER A 87 -19.64 -5.30 -7.27
C SER A 87 -19.37 -5.94 -8.63
N GLU A 88 -18.66 -5.25 -9.51
CA GLU A 88 -18.24 -5.77 -10.81
C GLU A 88 -17.17 -6.84 -10.66
N ILE A 89 -16.19 -6.60 -9.77
CA ILE A 89 -15.16 -7.59 -9.41
C ILE A 89 -15.80 -8.87 -8.88
N ALA A 90 -16.82 -8.78 -8.03
CA ALA A 90 -17.53 -9.96 -7.52
C ALA A 90 -18.26 -10.73 -8.63
N ARG A 91 -18.93 -10.03 -9.56
CA ARG A 91 -19.59 -10.64 -10.73
C ARG A 91 -18.58 -11.33 -11.63
N GLU A 92 -17.50 -10.65 -11.98
CA GLU A 92 -16.46 -11.18 -12.85
C GLU A 92 -15.79 -12.41 -12.23
N ARG A 93 -15.51 -12.37 -10.93
CA ARG A 93 -15.00 -13.53 -10.19
C ARG A 93 -15.92 -14.74 -10.30
N SER A 94 -17.24 -14.56 -10.19
CA SER A 94 -18.20 -15.67 -10.34
C SER A 94 -18.23 -16.24 -11.76
N GLN A 95 -18.12 -15.39 -12.77
CA GLN A 95 -18.10 -15.80 -14.18
C GLN A 95 -16.82 -16.58 -14.52
N LEU A 96 -15.66 -16.09 -14.06
CA LEU A 96 -14.37 -16.73 -14.26
C LEU A 96 -14.25 -18.05 -13.49
N ALA A 97 -14.79 -18.11 -12.27
CA ALA A 97 -14.80 -19.34 -11.48
C ALA A 97 -15.62 -20.46 -12.14
N ALA A 98 -16.70 -20.12 -12.86
CA ALA A 98 -17.48 -21.09 -13.63
C ALA A 98 -16.73 -21.66 -14.86
N THR A 99 -15.70 -20.96 -15.34
CA THR A 99 -14.99 -21.29 -16.60
C THR A 99 -13.50 -21.57 -16.36
N THR A 100 -13.16 -22.24 -15.26
CA THR A 100 -11.77 -22.49 -14.85
C THR A 100 -11.00 -23.50 -15.73
N GLY A 101 -11.66 -24.16 -16.69
CA GLY A 101 -11.00 -25.11 -17.58
C GLY A 101 -10.12 -24.46 -18.66
N ASN A 102 -10.21 -23.14 -18.83
CA ASN A 102 -9.38 -22.40 -19.78
C ASN A 102 -8.20 -21.73 -19.04
N PRO A 103 -6.94 -21.96 -19.45
CA PRO A 103 -5.77 -21.39 -18.78
C PRO A 103 -5.74 -19.85 -18.81
N GLU A 104 -6.31 -19.20 -19.83
CA GLU A 104 -6.43 -17.74 -19.86
C GLU A 104 -7.40 -17.25 -18.78
N ASN A 105 -8.53 -17.93 -18.58
CA ASN A 105 -9.48 -17.57 -17.52
C ASN A 105 -8.89 -17.83 -16.14
N GLN A 106 -8.10 -18.90 -15.99
CA GLN A 106 -7.37 -19.18 -14.77
C GLN A 106 -6.33 -18.09 -14.46
N MET A 107 -5.63 -17.58 -15.47
CA MET A 107 -4.71 -16.46 -15.33
C MET A 107 -5.43 -15.17 -14.92
N ARG A 108 -6.57 -14.86 -15.56
CA ARG A 108 -7.41 -13.71 -15.17
C ARG A 108 -7.92 -13.85 -13.74
N LEU A 109 -8.35 -15.04 -13.35
CA LEU A 109 -8.79 -15.32 -11.99
C LEU A 109 -7.65 -15.12 -10.97
N ALA A 110 -6.44 -15.60 -11.27
CA ALA A 110 -5.26 -15.37 -10.44
C ALA A 110 -4.95 -13.86 -10.29
N LEU A 111 -5.00 -13.10 -11.39
CA LEU A 111 -4.81 -11.64 -11.39
C LEU A 111 -5.90 -10.91 -10.58
N LEU A 112 -7.16 -11.39 -10.62
CA LEU A 112 -8.26 -10.85 -9.83
C LEU A 112 -8.04 -11.08 -8.33
N TYR A 113 -7.57 -12.27 -7.94
CA TYR A 113 -7.23 -12.57 -6.53
C TYR A 113 -5.99 -11.82 -6.03
N ALA A 114 -5.06 -11.46 -6.91
CA ALA A 114 -3.82 -10.75 -6.58
C ALA A 114 -4.01 -9.24 -6.25
N GLN A 115 -5.25 -8.74 -6.25
CA GLN A 115 -5.57 -7.36 -5.88
C GLN A 115 -5.27 -7.07 -4.41
N THR A 116 -4.67 -5.91 -4.13
CA THR A 116 -4.32 -5.50 -2.75
C THR A 116 -5.16 -4.36 -2.19
N ARG A 117 -5.82 -3.59 -3.05
CA ARG A 117 -6.60 -2.42 -2.62
C ARG A 117 -8.00 -2.79 -2.12
N THR A 118 -8.48 -3.97 -2.49
CA THR A 118 -9.83 -4.43 -2.20
C THR A 118 -9.77 -5.52 -1.14
N SER A 119 -10.66 -5.48 -0.15
CA SER A 119 -10.77 -6.52 0.88
C SER A 119 -11.14 -7.91 0.35
N THR A 120 -11.42 -8.03 -0.95
CA THR A 120 -11.80 -9.27 -1.64
C THR A 120 -10.60 -10.03 -2.22
N GLY A 121 -9.39 -9.47 -2.13
CA GLY A 121 -8.15 -10.13 -2.56
C GLY A 121 -7.75 -11.30 -1.66
N ASP A 122 -7.07 -12.29 -2.23
CA ASP A 122 -6.52 -13.45 -1.51
C ASP A 122 -5.25 -13.91 -2.24
N PRO A 123 -4.07 -13.43 -1.82
CA PRO A 123 -2.82 -13.72 -2.52
C PRO A 123 -2.42 -15.19 -2.42
N ALA A 124 -2.83 -15.90 -1.36
CA ALA A 124 -2.57 -17.34 -1.23
C ALA A 124 -3.36 -18.14 -2.28
N LYS A 125 -4.64 -17.80 -2.51
CA LYS A 125 -5.41 -18.39 -3.62
C LYS A 125 -4.83 -18.02 -4.97
N ALA A 126 -4.46 -16.75 -5.19
CA ALA A 126 -3.83 -16.31 -6.43
C ALA A 126 -2.56 -17.12 -6.73
N LEU A 127 -1.72 -17.36 -5.72
CA LEU A 127 -0.48 -18.14 -5.82
C LEU A 127 -0.78 -19.57 -6.27
N SER A 128 -1.75 -20.24 -5.62
CA SER A 128 -2.11 -21.62 -5.99
C SER A 128 -2.60 -21.75 -7.45
N LEU A 129 -3.33 -20.76 -7.94
CA LEU A 129 -3.81 -20.73 -9.33
C LEU A 129 -2.64 -20.52 -10.31
N ALA A 130 -1.70 -19.63 -9.98
CA ALA A 130 -0.52 -19.37 -10.80
C ALA A 130 0.44 -20.57 -10.83
N GLU A 131 0.64 -21.26 -9.70
CA GLU A 131 1.42 -22.50 -9.66
C GLU A 131 0.80 -23.63 -10.48
N THR A 132 -0.53 -23.71 -10.51
CA THR A 132 -1.24 -24.71 -11.31
C THR A 132 -1.01 -24.46 -12.80
N LEU A 133 -0.99 -23.20 -13.23
CA LEU A 133 -0.65 -22.84 -14.61
C LEU A 133 0.79 -23.21 -14.96
N LEU A 134 1.75 -23.02 -14.05
CA LEU A 134 3.14 -23.45 -14.26
C LEU A 134 3.29 -24.96 -14.41
N LYS A 135 2.44 -25.75 -13.74
CA LYS A 135 2.47 -27.23 -13.80
C LYS A 135 1.74 -27.79 -15.03
N SER A 136 0.99 -26.97 -15.75
CA SER A 136 0.18 -27.40 -16.89
C SER A 136 0.99 -27.41 -18.20
N ASN A 137 0.75 -28.43 -19.03
CA ASN A 137 1.43 -28.64 -20.32
C ASN A 137 0.56 -28.26 -21.54
N ASP A 138 -0.58 -27.60 -21.31
CA ASP A 138 -1.43 -27.08 -22.39
C ASP A 138 -0.65 -25.99 -23.15
N PRO A 139 -0.59 -26.00 -24.50
CA PRO A 139 0.08 -24.95 -25.28
C PRO A 139 -0.38 -23.53 -24.92
N ALA A 140 -1.67 -23.34 -24.58
CA ALA A 140 -2.19 -22.04 -24.16
C ALA A 140 -1.67 -21.64 -22.76
N ALA A 141 -1.43 -22.61 -21.89
CA ALA A 141 -0.84 -22.35 -20.58
C ALA A 141 0.68 -22.13 -20.66
N VAL A 142 1.39 -22.88 -21.50
CA VAL A 142 2.83 -22.71 -21.77
C VAL A 142 3.12 -21.29 -22.24
N ALA A 143 2.24 -20.72 -23.07
CA ALA A 143 2.33 -19.32 -23.49
C ALA A 143 2.27 -18.31 -22.33
N LEU A 144 1.60 -18.64 -21.23
CA LEU A 144 1.41 -17.77 -20.06
C LEU A 144 2.40 -18.05 -18.92
N GLN A 145 3.16 -19.15 -18.99
CA GLN A 145 4.16 -19.52 -17.98
C GLN A 145 5.15 -18.42 -17.59
N PRO A 146 5.74 -17.62 -18.51
CA PRO A 146 6.69 -16.57 -18.09
C PRO A 146 6.03 -15.52 -17.19
N LEU A 147 4.76 -15.20 -17.43
CA LEU A 147 4.00 -14.28 -16.58
C LEU A 147 3.59 -14.97 -15.27
N ALA A 148 3.20 -16.25 -15.32
CA ALA A 148 2.88 -17.04 -14.12
C ALA A 148 4.09 -17.15 -13.17
N ALA A 149 5.30 -17.36 -13.70
CA ALA A 149 6.53 -17.47 -12.91
C ALA A 149 6.82 -16.19 -12.14
N LEU A 150 6.74 -15.04 -12.81
CA LEU A 150 6.89 -13.73 -12.17
C LEU A 150 5.82 -13.51 -11.10
N LEU A 151 4.56 -13.86 -11.41
CA LEU A 151 3.47 -13.73 -10.43
C LEU A 151 3.70 -14.59 -9.18
N VAL A 152 4.18 -15.84 -9.33
CA VAL A 152 4.47 -16.72 -8.19
C VAL A 152 5.54 -16.11 -7.28
N GLU A 153 6.65 -15.61 -7.84
CA GLU A 153 7.70 -14.94 -7.08
C GLU A 153 7.15 -13.76 -6.26
N GLN A 154 6.38 -12.88 -6.92
CA GLN A 154 5.80 -11.70 -6.29
C GLN A 154 4.73 -12.06 -5.23
N LEU A 155 3.90 -13.07 -5.49
CA LEU A 155 2.85 -13.50 -4.57
C LEU A 155 3.42 -14.23 -3.35
N THR A 156 4.51 -14.98 -3.51
CA THR A 156 5.19 -15.65 -2.40
C THR A 156 5.72 -14.62 -1.39
N GLU A 157 6.39 -13.58 -1.88
CA GLU A 157 6.85 -12.48 -1.02
C GLU A 157 5.69 -11.74 -0.37
N ARG A 158 4.58 -11.55 -1.09
CA ARG A 158 3.37 -10.92 -0.51
C ARG A 158 2.78 -11.73 0.64
N VAL A 159 2.60 -13.04 0.47
CA VAL A 159 2.09 -13.92 1.54
C VAL A 159 3.03 -13.88 2.76
N ARG A 160 4.35 -13.86 2.53
CA ARG A 160 5.35 -13.70 3.59
C ARG A 160 5.17 -12.38 4.34
N LEU A 161 5.04 -11.26 3.62
CA LEU A 161 4.87 -9.93 4.20
C LEU A 161 3.56 -9.80 4.98
N GLU A 162 2.46 -10.38 4.49
CA GLU A 162 1.19 -10.43 5.22
C GLU A 162 1.32 -11.18 6.54
N GLY A 163 2.04 -12.31 6.54
CA GLY A 163 2.33 -13.05 7.77
C GLY A 163 3.17 -12.25 8.77
N VAL A 164 4.15 -11.46 8.31
CA VAL A 164 4.92 -10.56 9.17
C VAL A 164 4.04 -9.43 9.72
N GLN A 165 3.19 -8.85 8.88
CA GLN A 165 2.25 -7.79 9.27
C GLN A 165 1.30 -8.26 10.38
N GLU A 166 0.72 -9.46 10.26
CA GLU A 166 -0.17 -10.03 11.27
C GLU A 166 0.54 -10.22 12.63
N ARG A 167 1.80 -10.70 12.60
CA ARG A 167 2.63 -10.84 13.80
C ARG A 167 2.90 -9.49 14.47
N LEU A 168 3.28 -8.47 13.69
CA LEU A 168 3.53 -7.12 14.20
C LEU A 168 2.26 -6.47 14.78
N GLN A 169 1.11 -6.67 14.15
CA GLN A 169 -0.17 -6.19 14.67
C GLN A 169 -0.52 -6.85 16.01
N THR A 170 -0.27 -8.16 16.14
CA THR A 170 -0.52 -8.89 17.39
C THR A 170 0.40 -8.41 18.51
N GLN A 171 1.70 -8.27 18.23
CA GLN A 171 2.66 -7.71 19.19
C GLN A 171 2.31 -6.28 19.60
N GLY A 172 1.86 -5.44 18.65
CA GLY A 172 1.42 -4.08 18.93
C GLY A 172 0.23 -4.03 19.91
N LYS A 173 -0.76 -4.91 19.73
CA LYS A 173 -1.91 -5.02 20.65
C LYS A 173 -1.48 -5.50 22.03
N GLU A 174 -0.57 -6.46 22.11
CA GLU A 174 -0.04 -6.96 23.38
C GLU A 174 0.76 -5.88 24.12
N ASN A 175 1.62 -5.15 23.42
CA ASN A 175 2.38 -4.04 23.99
C ASN A 175 1.46 -2.91 24.46
N GLN A 176 0.40 -2.59 23.71
CA GLN A 176 -0.58 -1.60 24.12
C GLN A 176 -1.30 -2.00 25.42
N ARG A 177 -1.62 -3.29 25.60
CA ARG A 177 -2.18 -3.81 26.85
C ARG A 177 -1.21 -3.65 28.02
N LYS A 178 0.06 -4.03 27.82
CA LYS A 178 1.12 -3.85 28.83
C LYS A 178 1.28 -2.38 29.23
N ILE A 179 1.22 -1.46 28.26
CA ILE A 179 1.28 0.00 28.52
C ILE A 179 0.10 0.43 29.39
N HIS A 180 -1.12 0.00 29.06
CA HIS A 180 -2.30 0.31 29.85
C HIS A 180 -2.19 -0.23 31.29
N ASP A 181 -1.74 -1.48 31.45
CA ASP A 181 -1.54 -2.10 32.77
C ASP A 181 -0.49 -1.35 33.61
N LEU A 182 0.58 -0.87 32.97
CA LEU A 182 1.60 -0.05 33.62
C LEU A 182 1.07 1.32 34.01
N GLN A 183 0.26 1.95 33.15
CA GLN A 183 -0.39 3.23 33.45
C GLN A 183 -1.33 3.12 34.64
N GLU A 184 -2.15 2.05 34.69
CA GLU A 184 -3.06 1.81 35.82
C GLU A 184 -2.28 1.63 37.14
N LYS A 185 -1.13 0.93 37.11
CA LYS A 185 -0.27 0.81 38.29
C LYS A 185 0.33 2.14 38.73
N LEU A 186 0.78 2.97 37.78
CA LEU A 186 1.31 4.30 38.08
C LEU A 186 0.23 5.19 38.69
N GLU A 187 -0.99 5.16 38.16
CA GLU A 187 -2.13 5.91 38.70
C GLU A 187 -2.49 5.43 40.12
N ARG A 188 -2.50 4.12 40.35
CA ARG A 188 -2.68 3.55 41.70
C ARG A 188 -1.60 4.03 42.67
N LEU A 189 -0.33 4.03 42.26
CA LEU A 189 0.78 4.53 43.08
C LEU A 189 0.66 6.02 43.37
N ALA A 190 0.34 6.82 42.35
CA ALA A 190 0.13 8.26 42.50
C ALA A 190 -1.04 8.57 43.47
N ASN A 191 -2.12 7.78 43.43
CA ASN A 191 -3.22 7.91 44.38
C ASN A 191 -2.80 7.55 45.81
N ILE A 192 -1.97 6.52 45.99
CA ILE A 192 -1.39 6.19 47.30
C ILE A 192 -0.56 7.37 47.81
N GLU A 193 0.33 7.93 46.99
CA GLU A 193 1.15 9.10 47.35
C GLU A 193 0.30 10.30 47.75
N ARG A 194 -0.81 10.54 47.05
CA ARG A 194 -1.75 11.63 47.37
C ARG A 194 -2.50 11.40 48.69
N SER A 195 -2.76 10.14 49.03
CA SER A 195 -3.52 9.75 50.23
C SER A 195 -2.66 9.64 51.49
N LEU A 196 -1.33 9.62 51.37
CA LEU A 196 -0.43 9.60 52.51
C LEU A 196 -0.51 10.96 53.24
N PRO A 197 -0.81 10.98 54.54
CA PRO A 197 -0.87 12.24 55.29
C PRO A 197 0.50 12.91 55.27
N ALA A 198 0.52 14.23 55.05
CA ALA A 198 1.74 15.02 55.15
C ALA A 198 2.40 14.74 56.51
N ARG A 199 3.64 14.28 56.50
CA ARG A 199 4.42 14.01 57.70
C ARG A 199 4.38 15.28 58.56
N SER A 200 3.65 15.25 59.67
CA SER A 200 3.61 16.36 60.61
C SER A 200 5.04 16.62 61.04
N THR A 201 5.65 17.69 60.56
CA THR A 201 6.92 18.19 61.09
C THR A 201 6.66 18.52 62.55
N PRO A 202 7.28 17.82 63.53
CA PRO A 202 7.15 18.22 64.92
C PRO A 202 7.80 19.60 65.03
N THR A 203 6.98 20.64 65.18
CA THR A 203 7.44 21.96 65.62
C THR A 203 7.96 21.78 67.04
N GLY A 204 9.25 21.46 67.15
CA GLY A 204 9.97 21.44 68.42
C GLY A 204 9.99 22.85 68.98
N LYS A 205 9.10 23.15 69.91
CA LYS A 205 9.31 24.24 70.87
C LYS A 205 10.36 23.73 71.86
N LEU A 206 11.60 24.21 71.72
CA LEU A 206 12.57 24.13 72.80
C LEU A 206 12.16 25.13 73.90
N PRO A 207 12.21 24.74 75.18
CA PRO A 207 12.07 25.65 76.33
C PRO A 207 13.29 26.56 76.50
#